data_AF-A0A923UJM4-F1
#
_entry.id   AF-A0A923UJM4-F1
#
_cell.length_a   1.000
_cell.length_b   1.000
_cell.length_c   1.000
_cell.angle_alpha   90.00
_cell.angle_beta   90.00
_cell.angle_gamma   90.00
#
_symmetry.space_group_name_H-M   'P 1'
#
loop_
_entity.id
_entity.type
_entity.pdbx_description
1 polymer ?
#
loop_
_entity_poly.entity_id
_entity_poly.type
_entity_poly.pdbx_seq_one_letter_code
_entity_poly.pdbx_strand_id
1 'polypeptide(L)'
;MNNIKIDHATASVEFNKDEAHVNWHDETLWFVRAKRDKAVFQLPEWEQLREAGSQIKNHVLSNIHDLLLEFEKKATANGITVHWAADAIEHNEIIYSIIKNEGVNRMVKSKSMLTEECHLNDFLKEK
;
A
#
# COMPACT_ATOMS: atom_id res chain seq x y z
N MET A 1 10.68 16.63 10.05
CA MET A 1 10.33 16.08 11.37
C MET A 1 11.56 15.37 11.91
N ASN A 2 11.98 15.64 13.16
CA ASN A 2 13.09 14.93 13.79
C ASN A 2 12.78 13.44 13.76
N ASN A 3 13.59 12.67 13.02
CA ASN A 3 13.48 11.23 12.95
C ASN A 3 14.08 10.64 14.23
N ILE A 4 13.39 10.86 15.36
CA ILE A 4 13.76 10.26 16.64
C ILE A 4 13.51 8.76 16.45
N LYS A 5 14.59 7.99 16.33
CA LYS A 5 14.53 6.53 16.37
C LYS A 5 14.00 6.15 17.75
N ILE A 6 12.71 5.84 17.81
CA ILE A 6 12.08 5.32 19.02
C ILE A 6 12.51 3.86 19.13
N ASP A 7 13.18 3.53 20.24
CA ASP A 7 13.43 2.14 20.59
C ASP A 7 12.11 1.46 20.95
N HIS A 8 11.73 0.46 20.16
CA HIS A 8 10.44 -0.21 20.29
C HIS A 8 10.25 -0.84 21.67
N ALA A 9 11.31 -1.44 22.22
CA ALA A 9 11.25 -2.06 23.55
C ALA A 9 10.91 -1.00 24.61
N THR A 10 11.66 0.10 24.64
CA THR A 10 11.40 1.22 25.56
C THR A 10 10.01 1.80 25.38
N ALA A 11 9.56 2.02 24.14
CA ALA A 11 8.22 2.54 23.86
C ALA A 11 7.10 1.61 24.32
N SER A 12 7.28 0.30 24.17
CA SER A 12 6.31 -0.68 24.63
C SER A 12 6.15 -0.68 26.15
N VAL A 13 7.23 -0.43 26.90
CA VAL A 13 7.18 -0.32 28.36
C VAL A 13 6.35 0.89 28.78
N GLU A 14 6.54 2.04 28.14
CA GLU A 14 5.73 3.23 28.42
C GLU A 14 4.27 3.05 28.02
N PHE A 15 3.99 2.45 26.86
CA PHE A 15 2.64 2.13 26.41
C PHE A 15 1.89 1.24 27.41
N ASN A 16 2.56 0.20 27.94
CA ASN A 16 1.96 -0.75 28.88
C ASN A 16 1.62 -0.15 30.25
N LYS A 17 2.04 1.09 30.56
CA LYS A 17 1.64 1.77 31.81
C LYS A 17 0.18 2.22 31.78
N ASP A 18 -0.39 2.48 30.60
CA ASP A 18 -1.81 2.83 30.44
C ASP A 18 -2.61 1.56 30.18
N GLU A 19 -2.94 0.84 31.25
CA GLU A 19 -3.65 -0.44 31.18
C GLU A 19 -5.02 -0.31 30.48
N ALA A 20 -5.74 0.79 30.70
CA ALA A 20 -7.03 1.00 30.05
C ALA A 20 -6.88 1.14 28.54
N HIS A 21 -5.85 1.86 28.08
CA HIS A 21 -5.55 2.00 26.66
C HIS A 21 -5.09 0.67 26.05
N VAL A 22 -4.22 -0.08 26.74
CA VAL A 22 -3.72 -1.38 26.28
C VAL A 22 -4.87 -2.37 26.11
N ASN A 23 -5.75 -2.46 27.10
CA ASN A 23 -6.92 -3.35 27.04
C ASN A 23 -7.84 -3.00 25.87
N TRP A 24 -8.13 -1.71 25.67
CA TRP A 24 -8.94 -1.26 24.52
C TRP A 24 -8.27 -1.58 23.18
N HIS A 25 -6.95 -1.40 23.08
CA HIS A 25 -6.18 -1.71 21.88
C HIS A 25 -6.25 -3.21 21.55
N ASP A 26 -6.05 -4.07 22.55
CA ASP A 26 -6.12 -5.52 22.40
C ASP A 26 -7.52 -6.02 22.05
N GLU A 27 -8.56 -5.45 22.68
CA GLU A 27 -9.95 -5.72 22.31
C GLU A 27 -10.24 -5.36 20.85
N THR A 28 -9.69 -4.25 20.36
CA THR A 28 -9.85 -3.80 18.98
C THR A 28 -9.20 -4.78 18.00
N LEU A 29 -7.98 -5.25 18.30
CA LEU A 29 -7.30 -6.28 17.50
C LEU A 29 -8.10 -7.59 17.50
N TRP A 30 -8.60 -8.01 18.67
CA TRP A 30 -9.39 -9.22 18.79
C TRP A 30 -10.70 -9.13 18.03
N PHE A 31 -11.37 -7.98 18.07
CA PHE A 31 -12.60 -7.73 17.32
C PHE A 31 -12.41 -7.88 15.81
N VAL A 32 -11.33 -7.31 15.25
CA VAL A 32 -11.00 -7.45 13.82
C VAL A 32 -10.71 -8.91 13.47
N ARG A 33 -9.93 -9.60 14.31
CA ARG A 33 -9.61 -11.02 14.11
C ARG A 33 -10.86 -11.90 14.16
N ALA A 34 -11.73 -11.71 15.16
CA ALA A 34 -12.97 -12.47 15.30
C ALA A 34 -13.91 -12.27 14.09
N LYS A 35 -13.99 -11.04 13.56
CA LYS A 35 -14.72 -10.76 12.32
C LYS A 35 -14.14 -11.50 11.11
N ARG A 36 -12.82 -11.49 10.96
CA ARG A 36 -12.13 -12.24 9.90
C ARG A 36 -12.42 -13.74 10.03
N ASP A 37 -12.24 -14.30 11.22
CA ASP A 37 -12.41 -15.74 11.46
C ASP A 37 -13.87 -16.16 11.18
N LYS A 38 -14.86 -15.34 11.56
CA LYS A 38 -16.27 -15.57 11.18
C LYS A 38 -16.47 -15.62 9.67
N ALA A 39 -15.88 -14.70 8.90
CA ALA A 39 -15.98 -14.69 7.45
C ALA A 39 -15.25 -15.88 6.81
N VAL A 40 -14.08 -16.23 7.34
CA VAL A 40 -13.27 -17.38 6.90
C VAL A 40 -14.02 -18.69 7.11
N PHE A 41 -14.61 -18.90 8.29
CA PHE A 41 -15.32 -20.14 8.60
C PHE A 41 -16.63 -20.33 7.83
N GLN A 42 -17.11 -19.31 7.12
CA GLN A 42 -18.24 -19.45 6.19
C GLN A 42 -17.83 -20.12 4.86
N LEU A 43 -16.53 -20.25 4.59
CA LEU A 43 -15.97 -20.82 3.35
C LEU A 43 -15.24 -22.13 3.65
N PRO A 44 -15.86 -23.30 3.41
CA PRO A 44 -15.23 -24.60 3.63
C PRO A 44 -13.87 -24.76 2.92
N GLU A 45 -13.70 -24.13 1.77
CA GLU A 45 -12.50 -24.16 0.93
C GLU A 45 -11.47 -23.07 1.23
N TRP A 46 -11.63 -22.31 2.32
CA TRP A 46 -10.79 -21.14 2.63
C TRP A 46 -9.28 -21.40 2.51
N GLU A 47 -8.78 -22.49 3.09
CA GLU A 47 -7.35 -22.80 3.04
C GLU A 47 -6.87 -23.09 1.61
N GLN A 48 -7.71 -23.69 0.76
CA GLN A 48 -7.39 -23.91 -0.65
C GLN A 48 -7.34 -22.60 -1.42
N LEU A 49 -8.27 -21.68 -1.17
CA LEU A 49 -8.26 -20.34 -1.76
C LEU A 49 -7.04 -19.52 -1.30
N ARG A 50 -6.66 -19.63 -0.03
CA ARG A 50 -5.47 -18.99 0.52
C ARG A 50 -4.20 -19.51 -0.16
N GLU A 51 -4.10 -20.82 -0.33
CA GLU A 51 -2.99 -21.47 -1.02
C GLU A 51 -2.93 -21.07 -2.50
N ALA A 52 -4.06 -21.11 -3.21
CA ALA A 52 -4.14 -20.66 -4.60
C ALA A 52 -3.70 -19.20 -4.74
N GLY A 53 -4.12 -18.31 -3.83
CA GLY A 53 -3.66 -16.93 -3.80
C GLY A 53 -2.15 -16.80 -3.56
N SER A 54 -1.56 -17.66 -2.72
CA SER A 54 -0.12 -17.72 -2.51
C SER A 54 0.61 -18.15 -3.78
N GLN A 55 0.13 -19.20 -4.45
CA GLN A 55 0.72 -19.70 -5.70
C GLN A 55 0.64 -18.68 -6.82
N ILE A 56 -0.48 -17.95 -6.96
CA ILE A 56 -0.61 -16.86 -7.92
C ILE A 56 0.43 -15.77 -7.64
N LYS A 57 0.60 -15.35 -6.38
CA LYS A 57 1.63 -14.35 -6.04
C LYS A 57 3.04 -14.82 -6.39
N ASN A 58 3.36 -16.07 -6.07
CA ASN A 58 4.66 -16.65 -6.41
C ASN A 58 4.88 -16.66 -7.92
N HIS A 59 3.88 -17.09 -8.70
CA HIS A 59 3.93 -17.06 -10.15
C HIS A 59 4.12 -15.64 -10.69
N VAL A 60 3.38 -14.66 -10.16
CA VAL A 60 3.52 -13.25 -10.57
C VAL A 60 4.92 -12.74 -10.29
N LEU A 61 5.48 -12.99 -9.11
CA LEU A 61 6.84 -12.55 -8.76
C LEU A 61 7.89 -13.19 -9.66
N SER A 62 7.75 -14.49 -9.97
CA SER A 62 8.70 -15.20 -10.85
C SER A 62 8.63 -14.74 -12.31
N ASN A 63 7.49 -14.22 -12.77
CA ASN A 63 7.26 -13.85 -14.16
C ASN A 63 6.95 -12.35 -14.32
N ILE A 64 7.33 -11.54 -13.33
CA ILE A 64 6.90 -10.14 -13.24
C ILE A 64 7.31 -9.33 -14.47
N HIS A 65 8.50 -9.63 -15.04
CA HIS A 65 9.02 -8.95 -16.22
C HIS A 65 8.07 -9.05 -17.43
N ASP A 66 7.58 -10.25 -17.74
CA ASP A 66 6.69 -10.48 -18.88
C ASP A 66 5.26 -10.01 -18.60
N LEU A 67 4.77 -10.27 -17.37
CA LEU A 67 3.41 -9.92 -16.96
C LEU A 67 3.18 -8.40 -16.94
N LEU A 68 4.22 -7.63 -16.65
CA LEU A 68 4.21 -6.17 -16.69
C LEU A 68 3.98 -5.64 -18.11
N LEU A 69 4.68 -6.20 -19.10
CA LEU A 69 4.50 -5.85 -20.52
C LEU A 69 3.12 -6.27 -21.03
N GLU A 70 2.63 -7.45 -20.61
CA GLU A 70 1.28 -7.90 -20.93
C GLU A 70 0.21 -6.98 -20.34
N PHE A 71 0.40 -6.55 -19.09
CA PHE A 71 -0.48 -5.58 -18.43
C PHE A 71 -0.51 -4.27 -19.19
N GLU A 72 0.65 -3.70 -19.53
CA GLU A 72 0.72 -2.46 -20.30
C GLU A 72 -0.01 -2.57 -21.64
N LYS A 73 0.24 -3.64 -22.39
CA LYS A 73 -0.43 -3.88 -23.67
C LYS A 73 -1.95 -3.93 -23.52
N LYS A 74 -2.46 -4.59 -22.48
CA LYS A 74 -3.90 -4.69 -22.21
C LYS A 74 -4.49 -3.37 -21.71
N ALA A 75 -3.78 -2.65 -20.85
CA ALA A 75 -4.22 -1.36 -20.32
C ALA A 75 -4.30 -0.31 -21.45
N THR A 76 -3.26 -0.22 -22.27
CA THR A 76 -3.21 0.69 -23.43
C THR A 76 -4.29 0.37 -24.47
N ALA A 77 -4.58 -0.91 -24.72
CA ALA A 77 -5.70 -1.31 -25.57
C ALA A 77 -7.07 -0.86 -25.05
N ASN A 78 -7.19 -0.61 -23.74
CA ASN A 78 -8.40 -0.05 -23.10
C ASN A 78 -8.34 1.49 -22.95
N GLY A 79 -7.38 2.16 -23.59
CA GLY A 79 -7.25 3.62 -23.56
C GLY A 79 -6.59 4.16 -22.29
N ILE A 80 -5.93 3.31 -21.49
CA ILE A 80 -5.18 3.73 -20.31
C ILE A 80 -3.75 4.04 -20.72
N THR A 81 -3.26 5.24 -20.40
CA THR A 81 -1.84 5.58 -20.52
C THR A 81 -1.07 4.98 -19.36
N VAL A 82 -0.07 4.14 -19.65
CA VAL A 82 0.85 3.57 -18.66
C VAL A 82 2.14 4.37 -18.67
N HIS A 83 2.59 4.76 -17.48
CA HIS A 83 3.86 5.46 -17.29
C HIS A 83 4.82 4.57 -16.51
N TRP A 84 6.02 4.38 -17.06
CA TRP A 84 7.13 3.68 -16.41
C TRP A 84 8.00 4.69 -15.69
N ALA A 85 8.37 4.37 -14.44
CA ALA A 85 9.33 5.13 -13.66
C ALA A 85 10.35 4.16 -13.06
N ALA A 86 11.63 4.42 -13.28
CA ALA A 86 12.73 3.63 -12.75
C ALA A 86 12.96 3.89 -11.26
N ASP A 87 12.63 5.09 -10.78
CA ASP A 87 12.83 5.50 -9.39
C ASP A 87 11.79 6.52 -8.91
N ALA A 88 11.94 6.96 -7.66
CA ALA A 88 11.04 7.92 -7.02
C ALA A 88 11.09 9.32 -7.65
N ILE A 89 12.22 9.74 -8.21
CA ILE A 89 12.37 11.05 -8.84
C ILE A 89 11.56 11.07 -10.13
N GLU A 90 11.79 10.09 -11.01
CA GLU A 90 11.05 9.96 -12.26
C GLU A 90 9.55 9.81 -12.02
N HIS A 91 9.16 9.01 -11.01
CA HIS A 91 7.76 8.88 -10.60
C HIS A 91 7.11 10.23 -10.27
N ASN A 92 7.79 11.05 -9.45
CA ASN A 92 7.29 12.35 -9.01
C ASN A 92 7.23 13.35 -10.17
N GLU A 93 8.24 13.36 -11.03
CA GLU A 93 8.30 14.24 -12.21
C GLU A 93 7.19 13.92 -13.22
N ILE A 94 6.94 12.63 -13.48
CA ILE A 94 5.83 12.20 -14.34
C ILE A 94 4.51 12.72 -13.80
N ILE A 95 4.22 12.50 -12.52
CA ILE A 95 2.96 12.96 -11.90
C ILE A 95 2.83 14.48 -12.00
N TYR A 96 3.89 15.22 -11.67
CA TYR A 96 3.88 16.67 -11.75
C TYR A 96 3.68 17.18 -13.18
N SER A 97 4.30 16.51 -14.17
CA SER A 97 4.12 16.86 -15.58
C SER A 97 2.67 16.68 -16.03
N ILE A 98 1.99 15.61 -15.59
CA ILE A 98 0.57 15.37 -15.89
C ILE A 98 -0.29 16.47 -15.28
N ILE A 99 -0.09 16.80 -14.00
CA ILE A 99 -0.82 17.85 -13.30
C ILE A 99 -0.66 19.20 -14.02
N LYS A 100 0.58 19.54 -14.41
CA LYS A 100 0.89 20.80 -15.09
C LYS A 100 0.29 20.87 -16.49
N ASN A 101 0.38 19.80 -17.27
CA ASN A 101 -0.11 19.76 -18.65
C ASN A 101 -1.64 19.85 -18.71
N GLU A 102 -2.33 19.24 -17.76
CA GLU A 102 -3.80 19.29 -17.65
C GLU A 102 -4.30 20.55 -16.93
N GLY A 103 -3.41 21.42 -16.44
CA GLY A 103 -3.78 22.64 -15.71
C GLY A 103 -4.54 22.37 -14.41
N VAL A 104 -4.33 21.21 -13.79
CA VAL A 104 -5.07 20.77 -12.60
C VAL A 104 -4.54 21.48 -11.36
N ASN A 105 -5.44 22.04 -10.55
CA ASN A 105 -5.11 22.72 -9.29
C ASN A 105 -5.57 21.94 -8.03
N ARG A 106 -6.25 20.81 -8.21
CA ARG A 106 -6.78 19.97 -7.14
C ARG A 106 -6.67 18.50 -7.51
N MET A 107 -6.16 17.71 -6.59
CA MET A 107 -6.01 16.26 -6.74
C MET A 107 -6.66 15.54 -5.57
N VAL A 108 -7.32 14.42 -5.86
CA VAL A 108 -7.71 13.43 -4.85
C VAL A 108 -6.76 12.25 -4.99
N LYS A 109 -6.04 11.92 -3.92
CA LYS A 109 -5.09 10.80 -3.88
C LYS A 109 -5.60 9.73 -2.92
N SER A 110 -5.62 8.48 -3.36
CA SER A 110 -5.83 7.35 -2.47
C SER A 110 -4.60 7.13 -1.57
N LYS A 111 -4.79 6.51 -0.41
CA LYS A 111 -3.66 6.07 0.43
C LYS A 111 -2.85 5.05 -0.34
N SER A 112 -1.55 5.30 -0.49
CA SER A 112 -0.63 4.43 -1.21
C SER A 112 0.72 4.49 -0.51
N MET A 113 1.27 3.33 -0.11
CA MET A 113 2.60 3.26 0.48
C MET A 113 3.67 3.73 -0.50
N LEU A 114 3.52 3.39 -1.78
CA LEU A 114 4.46 3.80 -2.83
C LEU A 114 4.64 5.33 -2.87
N THR A 115 3.55 6.09 -2.79
CA THR A 115 3.65 7.56 -2.81
C THR A 115 4.28 8.14 -1.54
N GLU A 116 4.20 7.43 -0.41
CA GLU A 116 4.90 7.83 0.82
C GLU A 116 6.40 7.54 0.70
N GLU A 117 6.75 6.35 0.18
CA GLU A 117 8.14 5.94 -0.10
C GLU A 117 8.81 6.83 -1.15
N CYS A 118 8.05 7.32 -2.14
CA CYS A 118 8.54 8.28 -3.13
C CYS A 118 8.52 9.74 -2.65
N HIS A 119 8.05 10.04 -1.43
CA HIS A 119 7.94 11.40 -0.89
C HIS A 119 7.12 12.36 -1.76
N LEU A 120 6.13 11.85 -2.50
CA LEU A 120 5.37 12.62 -3.50
C LEU A 120 4.71 13.87 -2.91
N ASN A 121 4.15 13.76 -1.71
CA ASN A 121 3.44 14.89 -1.08
C ASN A 121 4.39 16.06 -0.78
N ASP A 122 5.62 15.79 -0.35
CA ASP A 122 6.58 16.85 -0.04
C ASP A 122 7.15 17.44 -1.34
N PHE A 123 7.44 16.59 -2.34
CA PHE A 123 7.83 17.03 -3.67
C PHE A 123 6.80 17.99 -4.29
N LEU A 124 5.50 17.67 -4.23
CA LEU A 124 4.45 18.51 -4.81
C LEU A 124 4.20 19.81 -4.03
N LYS A 125 4.50 19.89 -2.73
CA LYS A 125 4.39 21.14 -1.96
C LYS A 125 5.47 22.17 -2.34
N GLU A 126 6.58 21.71 -2.88
CA GLU A 126 7.70 22.56 -3.30
C GLU A 126 7.54 23.09 -4.74
N LYS A 127 6.52 22.65 -5.48
CA LYS A 127 6.23 23.06 -6.87
C LYS A 127 5.05 24.03 -6.93
#